data_AF-S4PIB5-F1
#
_entry.id   AF-S4PIB5-F1
#
_cell.length_a   1.000
_cell.length_b   1.000
_cell.length_c   1.000
_cell.angle_alpha   90.00
_cell.angle_beta   90.00
_cell.angle_gamma   90.00
#
_symmetry.space_group_name_H-M   'P 1'
#
loop_
_entity.id
_entity.type
_entity.pdbx_description
1 polymer ?
#
loop_
_entity_poly.entity_id
_entity_poly.type
_entity_poly.pdbx_seq_one_letter_code
_entity_poly.pdbx_strand_id
1 'polypeptide(L)'
;MSQPRKVIHLPKVRMLSRGSPSSIRITNMMSIKPPDPELVKKQEEERLRTQLQQEIVSRSRTCAHKAYECLLPVVGSRSYCAKHILDDVTAPYKQCAHVTSSG
;
A
#
# COMPACT_ATOMS: atom_id res chain seq x y z
N MET A 1 -47.38 -2.23 -17.11
CA MET A 1 -47.08 -1.82 -15.72
C MET A 1 -45.89 -0.87 -15.76
N SER A 2 -46.13 0.43 -15.90
CA SER A 2 -45.07 1.44 -16.09
C SER A 2 -44.84 2.19 -14.79
N GLN A 3 -43.62 2.16 -14.25
CA GLN A 3 -43.29 2.81 -12.97
C GLN A 3 -43.18 4.33 -13.12
N PRO A 4 -43.63 5.13 -12.15
CA PRO A 4 -43.49 6.58 -12.18
C PRO A 4 -42.05 7.01 -11.82
N ARG A 5 -41.47 7.88 -12.65
CA ARG A 5 -40.16 8.49 -12.40
C ARG A 5 -40.26 9.50 -11.26
N LYS A 6 -39.46 9.33 -10.19
CA LYS A 6 -39.39 10.27 -9.07
C LYS A 6 -38.53 11.47 -9.47
N VAL A 7 -39.13 12.66 -9.55
CA VAL A 7 -38.44 13.92 -9.79
C VAL A 7 -37.92 14.44 -8.45
N ILE A 8 -36.61 14.51 -8.28
CA ILE A 8 -35.98 15.04 -7.07
C ILE A 8 -36.03 16.57 -7.16
N HIS A 9 -36.84 17.21 -6.30
CA HIS A 9 -36.83 18.67 -6.13
C HIS A 9 -35.67 19.06 -5.23
N LEU A 10 -34.65 19.72 -5.80
CA LEU A 10 -33.61 20.36 -5.01
C LEU A 10 -34.12 21.69 -4.44
N PRO A 11 -33.81 22.02 -3.17
CA PRO A 11 -34.17 23.30 -2.57
C PRO A 11 -33.48 24.45 -3.30
N LYS A 12 -34.25 25.51 -3.58
CA LYS A 12 -33.80 26.66 -4.36
C LYS A 12 -32.82 27.49 -3.53
N VAL A 13 -31.53 27.32 -3.80
CA VAL A 13 -30.45 28.08 -3.13
C VAL A 13 -30.57 29.56 -3.51
N ARG A 14 -30.71 30.41 -2.50
CA ARG A 14 -30.85 31.86 -2.64
C ARG A 14 -29.44 32.44 -2.86
N MET A 15 -29.18 33.00 -4.05
CA MET A 15 -27.88 33.62 -4.33
C MET A 15 -27.70 34.87 -3.46
N LEU A 16 -26.66 34.88 -2.62
CA LEU A 16 -26.22 36.07 -1.91
C LEU A 16 -25.58 37.05 -2.91
N SER A 17 -25.97 38.33 -2.80
CA SER A 17 -25.51 39.43 -3.64
C SER A 17 -23.97 39.55 -3.61
N ARG A 18 -23.37 39.71 -4.79
CA ARG A 18 -21.91 39.79 -4.98
C ARG A 18 -21.35 41.04 -4.28
N GLY A 19 -20.77 40.85 -3.09
CA GLY A 19 -19.76 41.76 -2.56
C GLY A 19 -18.52 41.73 -3.44
N SER A 20 -17.90 42.90 -3.65
CA SER A 20 -16.76 43.15 -4.53
C SER A 20 -15.67 42.06 -4.43
N PRO A 21 -15.42 41.28 -5.50
CA PRO A 21 -14.27 40.40 -5.52
C PRO A 21 -13.07 41.20 -6.02
N SER A 22 -12.01 41.28 -5.23
CA SER A 22 -10.66 41.53 -5.73
C SER A 22 -10.45 40.59 -6.91
N SER A 23 -10.51 41.13 -8.13
CA SER A 23 -10.52 40.34 -9.35
C SER A 23 -9.15 39.70 -9.50
N ILE A 24 -9.01 38.47 -9.01
CA ILE A 24 -7.90 37.60 -9.35
C ILE A 24 -7.99 37.41 -10.86
N ARG A 25 -7.19 38.17 -11.62
CA ARG A 25 -7.08 38.04 -13.07
C ARG A 25 -6.17 36.85 -13.36
N ILE A 26 -6.78 35.68 -13.49
CA ILE A 26 -6.12 34.48 -14.04
C ILE A 26 -5.94 34.74 -15.54
N THR A 27 -4.79 35.25 -15.94
CA THR A 27 -4.51 35.61 -17.33
C THR A 27 -4.11 34.41 -18.17
N ASN A 28 -3.46 33.41 -17.58
CA ASN A 28 -2.91 32.27 -18.31
C ASN A 28 -3.24 30.94 -17.59
N MET A 29 -4.35 30.31 -17.96
CA MET A 29 -4.55 28.88 -17.72
C MET A 29 -3.92 28.11 -18.88
N MET A 30 -2.76 27.49 -18.67
CA MET A 30 -2.33 26.43 -19.59
C MET A 30 -3.30 25.27 -19.42
N SER A 31 -3.92 24.83 -20.51
CA SER A 31 -4.78 23.64 -20.49
C SER A 31 -3.89 22.45 -20.15
N ILE A 32 -3.93 22.02 -18.88
CA ILE A 32 -3.25 20.81 -18.45
C ILE A 32 -4.08 19.67 -19.03
N LYS A 33 -3.66 19.16 -20.19
CA LYS A 33 -4.28 17.99 -20.79
C LYS A 33 -4.23 16.87 -19.75
N PRO A 34 -5.38 16.25 -19.38
CA PRO A 34 -5.37 15.13 -18.47
C PRO A 34 -4.36 14.10 -18.97
N PRO A 35 -3.54 13.52 -18.08
CA PRO A 35 -2.61 12.47 -18.48
C PRO A 35 -3.40 11.37 -19.18
N ASP A 36 -2.86 10.88 -20.29
CA ASP A 36 -3.51 9.85 -21.09
C ASP A 36 -3.87 8.65 -20.19
N PRO A 37 -5.16 8.25 -20.11
CA PRO A 37 -5.60 7.22 -19.16
C PRO A 37 -4.84 5.90 -19.30
N GLU A 38 -4.36 5.57 -20.49
CA GLU A 38 -3.58 4.35 -20.73
C GLU A 38 -2.15 4.45 -20.14
N LEU A 39 -1.52 5.62 -20.22
CA LEU A 39 -0.20 5.84 -19.59
C LEU A 39 -0.29 5.75 -18.07
N VAL A 40 -1.35 6.29 -17.46
CA VAL A 40 -1.56 6.22 -16.01
C VAL A 40 -1.74 4.77 -15.56
N LYS A 41 -2.58 4.00 -16.25
CA LYS A 41 -2.77 2.57 -15.96
C LYS A 41 -1.48 1.77 -16.11
N LYS A 42 -0.71 2.02 -17.18
CA LYS A 42 0.56 1.35 -17.40
C LYS A 42 1.56 1.63 -16.26
N GLN A 43 1.64 2.87 -15.82
CA GLN A 43 2.49 3.26 -14.70
C GLN A 43 2.06 2.60 -13.39
N GLU A 44 0.75 2.50 -13.14
CA GLU A 44 0.21 1.80 -11.97
C GLU A 44 0.51 0.30 -12.03
N GLU A 45 0.33 -0.35 -13.19
CA GLU A 45 0.67 -1.76 -13.38
C GLU A 45 2.16 -2.02 -13.08
N GLU A 46 3.06 -1.17 -13.61
CA GLU A 46 4.50 -1.30 -13.37
C GLU A 46 4.86 -1.16 -11.88
N ARG A 47 4.20 -0.23 -11.17
CA ARG A 47 4.35 -0.09 -9.72
C ARG A 47 3.90 -1.34 -8.97
N LEU A 48 2.74 -1.89 -9.33
CA LEU A 48 2.22 -3.13 -8.73
C LEU A 48 3.14 -4.32 -8.98
N ARG A 49 3.66 -4.46 -10.21
CA ARG A 49 4.64 -5.50 -10.55
C ARG A 49 5.91 -5.38 -9.72
N THR A 50 6.43 -4.16 -9.57
CA THR A 50 7.63 -3.90 -8.77
C THR A 50 7.40 -4.24 -7.29
N GLN A 51 6.25 -3.85 -6.74
CA GLN A 51 5.86 -4.16 -5.37
C GLN A 51 5.76 -5.68 -5.13
N LEU A 52 5.10 -6.41 -6.04
CA LEU A 52 5.01 -7.87 -5.96
C LEU A 52 6.38 -8.53 -6.03
N GLN A 53 7.25 -8.07 -6.93
CA GLN A 53 8.60 -8.62 -7.06
C GLN A 53 9.42 -8.40 -5.78
N GLN A 54 9.30 -7.22 -5.15
CA GLN A 54 9.92 -6.95 -3.85
C GLN A 54 9.39 -7.87 -2.75
N GLU A 55 8.06 -8.09 -2.70
CA GLU A 55 7.45 -9.00 -1.73
C GLU A 55 7.95 -10.43 -1.91
N ILE A 56 7.99 -10.94 -3.15
CA ILE A 56 8.50 -12.27 -3.48
C ILE A 56 9.94 -12.41 -3.00
N VAL A 57 10.83 -11.49 -3.37
CA VAL A 57 12.24 -11.54 -2.97
C VAL A 57 12.40 -11.46 -1.45
N SER A 58 11.59 -10.66 -0.77
CA SER A 58 11.64 -10.53 0.69
C SER A 58 11.20 -11.81 1.41
N ARG A 59 10.21 -12.53 0.86
CA ARG A 59 9.62 -13.73 1.49
C ARG A 59 10.25 -15.04 1.03
N SER A 60 10.96 -15.06 -0.09
CA SER A 60 11.58 -16.27 -0.64
C SER A 60 12.94 -16.61 -0.02
N ARG A 61 13.51 -15.73 0.81
CA ARG A 61 14.79 -15.99 1.48
C ARG A 61 14.63 -17.16 2.45
N THR A 62 15.42 -18.21 2.25
CA THR A 62 15.42 -19.43 3.05
C THR A 62 16.38 -19.33 4.23
N CYS A 63 16.10 -20.13 5.26
CA CYS A 63 16.84 -20.12 6.51
C CYS A 63 18.24 -20.75 6.36
N ALA A 64 19.27 -20.07 6.88
CA ALA A 64 20.67 -20.49 6.88
C ALA A 64 21.02 -21.53 7.98
N HIS A 65 20.05 -22.34 8.39
CA HIS A 65 20.29 -23.37 9.41
C HIS A 65 21.19 -24.47 8.82
N LYS A 66 22.17 -24.96 9.60
CA LYS A 66 23.26 -25.80 9.07
C LYS A 66 23.02 -27.30 9.20
N ALA A 67 22.16 -27.75 10.12
CA ALA A 67 21.97 -29.18 10.36
C ALA A 67 21.14 -29.86 9.26
N TYR A 68 20.25 -29.11 8.61
CA TYR A 68 19.43 -29.57 7.49
C TYR A 68 18.94 -28.36 6.68
N GLU A 69 18.48 -28.62 5.45
CA GLU A 69 17.89 -27.58 4.61
C GLU A 69 16.54 -27.12 5.17
N CYS A 70 16.53 -25.93 5.78
CA CYS A 70 15.33 -25.34 6.33
C CYS A 70 14.65 -24.43 5.29
N LEU A 71 13.50 -24.88 4.78
CA LEU A 71 12.70 -24.15 3.78
C LEU A 71 11.80 -23.07 4.39
N LEU A 72 11.91 -22.81 5.70
CA LEU A 72 11.11 -21.77 6.35
C LEU A 72 11.64 -20.37 5.97
N PRO A 73 10.73 -19.41 5.75
CA PRO A 73 11.10 -18.05 5.39
C PRO A 73 11.86 -17.37 6.52
N VAL A 74 12.81 -16.55 6.14
CA VAL A 74 13.65 -15.78 7.05
C VAL A 74 12.87 -14.62 7.68
N VAL A 75 13.23 -14.27 8.91
CA VAL A 75 12.62 -13.15 9.63
C VAL A 75 13.27 -11.83 9.18
N GLY A 76 12.53 -11.04 8.40
CA GLY A 76 12.92 -9.70 7.99
C GLY A 76 14.27 -9.68 7.26
N SER A 77 15.25 -8.94 7.79
CA SER A 77 16.57 -8.77 7.19
C SER A 77 17.61 -9.81 7.63
N ARG A 78 17.22 -10.82 8.43
CA ARG A 78 18.16 -11.79 9.02
C ARG A 78 18.53 -12.89 8.03
N SER A 79 19.16 -13.95 8.54
CA SER A 79 19.48 -15.17 7.79
C SER A 79 18.72 -16.40 8.30
N TYR A 80 17.97 -16.29 9.40
CA TYR A 80 17.29 -17.42 10.04
C TYR A 80 15.78 -17.21 10.10
N CYS A 81 15.03 -18.32 10.09
CA CYS A 81 13.59 -18.32 10.33
C CYS A 81 13.28 -18.15 11.82
N ALA A 82 12.01 -17.94 12.17
CA ALA A 82 11.60 -17.70 13.57
C ALA A 82 11.97 -18.85 14.52
N LYS A 83 12.06 -20.10 14.03
CA LYS A 83 12.45 -21.26 14.84
C LYS A 83 13.95 -21.31 15.12
N HIS A 84 14.78 -20.91 14.16
CA HIS A 84 16.24 -20.95 14.25
C HIS A 84 16.86 -19.59 14.54
N ILE A 85 16.05 -18.58 14.86
CA ILE A 85 16.54 -17.21 15.07
C ILE A 85 17.49 -17.09 16.26
N LEU A 86 17.43 -18.06 17.18
CA LEU A 86 18.33 -18.14 18.33
C LEU A 86 19.73 -18.67 17.96
N ASP A 87 19.90 -19.25 16.77
CA ASP A 87 21.22 -19.64 16.25
C ASP A 87 22.03 -18.43 15.75
N ASP A 88 21.36 -17.29 15.53
CA ASP A 88 21.98 -16.04 15.06
C ASP A 88 22.66 -15.30 16.22
N VAL A 89 23.99 -15.41 16.30
CA VAL A 89 24.80 -14.67 17.30
C VAL A 89 24.72 -13.15 17.15
N THR A 90 24.32 -12.65 15.98
CA THR A 90 24.18 -11.21 15.71
C THR A 90 22.78 -10.69 16.06
N ALA A 91 21.85 -11.58 16.42
CA ALA A 91 20.49 -11.19 16.75
C ALA A 91 20.32 -10.77 18.21
N PRO A 92 19.60 -9.69 18.50
CA PRO A 92 19.20 -9.30 19.84
C PRO A 92 17.96 -10.09 20.29
N TYR A 93 17.87 -11.38 19.94
CA TYR A 93 16.78 -12.25 20.37
C TYR A 93 17.27 -13.25 21.40
N LYS A 94 16.41 -13.52 22.37
CA LYS A 94 16.63 -14.53 23.40
C LYS A 94 15.31 -15.26 23.63
N GLN A 95 15.40 -16.51 24.08
CA GLN A 95 14.23 -17.25 24.50
C GLN A 95 13.58 -16.56 25.71
N CYS A 96 12.24 -16.44 25.70
CA CYS A 96 11.50 -15.88 26.81
C CYS A 96 11.64 -16.78 28.06
N ALA A 97 11.70 -16.18 29.26
CA ALA A 97 11.81 -16.93 30.51
C ALA A 97 10.54 -17.71 30.88
N HIS A 98 9.39 -17.32 30.33
CA HIS A 98 8.08 -17.95 30.59
C HIS A 98 7.72 -19.06 29.61
N VAL A 99 8.69 -19.67 28.93
CA VAL A 99 8.41 -20.81 28.05
C VAL A 99 8.13 -22.02 28.93
N THR A 100 6.86 -22.20 29.33
CA THR A 100 6.36 -23.51 29.75
C THR A 100 6.41 -24.40 28.52
N SER A 101 7.10 -25.55 28.62
CA SER A 101 7.14 -26.56 27.57
C SER A 101 5.73 -27.11 27.31
N SER A 102 4.95 -26.46 26.47
CA SER A 102 3.74 -27.05 25.89
C SER A 102 4.16 -27.73 24.60
N GLY A 103 4.49 -29.02 24.72
CA GLY A 103 4.50 -29.95 23.58
C GLY A 103 3.09 -30.19 23.08
#